data_AF-A0A5K0V5W7-F1
#
_entry.id   AF-A0A5K0V5W7-F1
#
_cell.length_a   1.000
_cell.length_b   1.000
_cell.length_c   1.000
_cell.angle_alpha   90.00
_cell.angle_beta   90.00
_cell.angle_gamma   90.00
#
_symmetry.space_group_name_H-M   'P 1'
#
loop_
_entity.id
_entity.type
_entity.pdbx_description
1 polymer ?
#
loop_
_entity_poly.entity_id
_entity_poly.type
_entity_poly.pdbx_seq_one_letter_code
_entity_poly.pdbx_strand_id
1 'polypeptide(L)'
;RGDTQDFTDLNKLARRFMKGSQDDLDGESSSAPPKAFVQEVIEELRKGEQGECPICLEAFEDAVLTPCAHRLCRECLLASWRSAMSGLCPVC
;
A
#
# COMPACT_ATOMS: atom_id res chain seq x y z
N ARG A 1 -20.16 4.29 12.36
CA ARG A 1 -19.58 3.19 11.55
C ARG A 1 -19.10 3.86 10.26
N GLY A 2 -17.80 4.18 10.17
CA GLY A 2 -17.29 4.99 9.04
C GLY A 2 -17.30 4.20 7.74
N ASP A 3 -17.63 4.86 6.63
CA ASP A 3 -17.61 4.29 5.29
C ASP A 3 -16.18 3.99 4.86
N THR A 4 -15.81 2.71 4.84
CA THR A 4 -14.47 2.25 4.40
C THR A 4 -14.27 2.38 2.88
N GLN A 5 -15.34 2.69 2.13
CA GLN A 5 -15.32 2.78 0.67
C GLN A 5 -14.40 3.89 0.14
N ASP A 6 -14.24 4.98 0.90
CA ASP A 6 -13.34 6.07 0.50
C ASP A 6 -11.86 5.70 0.58
N PHE A 7 -11.51 4.72 1.41
CA PHE A 7 -10.14 4.25 1.60
C PHE A 7 -9.74 3.13 0.62
N THR A 8 -10.69 2.59 -0.15
CA THR A 8 -10.45 1.47 -1.07
C THR A 8 -10.44 1.88 -2.55
N ASP A 9 -10.88 3.10 -2.89
CA ASP A 9 -10.94 3.57 -4.28
C ASP A 9 -9.60 4.15 -4.75
N LEU A 10 -8.85 3.37 -5.53
CA LEU A 10 -7.55 3.76 -6.11
C LEU A 10 -7.63 5.05 -6.95
N ASN A 11 -8.75 5.32 -7.63
CA ASN A 11 -8.89 6.55 -8.41
C ASN A 11 -9.04 7.78 -7.51
N LYS A 12 -9.74 7.65 -6.38
CA LYS A 12 -9.83 8.74 -5.38
C LYS A 12 -8.46 9.01 -4.76
N LEU A 13 -7.71 7.97 -4.41
CA LEU A 13 -6.36 8.08 -3.88
C LEU A 13 -5.41 8.77 -4.87
N ALA A 14 -5.45 8.36 -6.14
CA ALA A 14 -4.65 8.96 -7.20
C ALA A 14 -4.90 10.45 -7.39
N ARG A 15 -6.18 10.86 -7.37
CA ARG A 15 -6.58 12.28 -7.46
C ARG A 15 -6.03 13.08 -6.30
N ARG A 16 -6.05 12.53 -5.08
CA ARG A 16 -5.50 13.17 -3.89
C ARG A 16 -3.98 13.34 -3.96
N PHE A 17 -3.28 12.31 -4.46
CA PHE A 17 -1.83 12.34 -4.63
C PHE A 17 -1.39 13.36 -5.69
N MET A 18 -2.06 13.41 -6.84
CA MET A 18 -1.80 14.42 -7.87
C MET A 18 -2.18 15.85 -7.43
N LYS A 19 -3.13 15.99 -6.50
CA LYS A 19 -3.60 17.29 -6.01
C LYS A 19 -2.78 17.85 -4.86
N GLY A 20 -1.80 17.10 -4.33
CA GLY A 20 -0.81 17.52 -3.33
C GLY A 20 -1.33 18.52 -2.29
N SER A 21 -1.83 18.04 -1.14
CA SER A 21 -2.34 18.82 0.00
C SER A 21 -2.41 20.34 -0.22
N GLN A 22 -3.47 20.81 -0.90
CA GLN A 22 -3.77 22.24 -1.00
C GLN A 22 -4.26 22.75 0.35
N ASP A 23 -3.34 23.01 1.26
CA ASP A 23 -3.47 24.02 2.31
C ASP A 23 -2.04 24.58 2.56
N ASP A 24 -1.91 25.89 2.30
CA ASP A 24 -0.82 26.81 2.65
C ASP A 24 0.48 26.92 1.81
N LEU A 25 0.53 28.08 1.11
CA LEU A 25 1.65 29.01 0.88
C LEU A 25 2.83 28.64 -0.06
N ASP A 26 2.81 29.32 -1.21
CA ASP A 26 3.92 29.91 -1.98
C ASP A 26 5.30 29.21 -1.90
N GLY A 27 5.65 28.43 -2.91
CA GLY A 27 6.99 27.86 -3.03
C GLY A 27 7.11 26.74 -4.06
N GLU A 28 7.44 27.13 -5.30
CA GLU A 28 7.73 26.27 -6.46
C GLU A 28 8.74 25.15 -6.15
N SER A 29 8.28 23.90 -6.21
CA SER A 29 9.05 22.74 -6.70
C SER A 29 8.07 21.61 -7.01
N SER A 30 7.75 21.41 -8.29
CA SER A 30 6.87 20.33 -8.76
C SER A 30 7.47 18.95 -8.49
N SER A 31 7.24 18.42 -7.29
CA SER A 31 7.66 17.08 -6.84
C SER A 31 6.65 15.98 -7.19
N ALA A 32 5.53 16.34 -7.82
CA ALA A 32 4.50 15.39 -8.22
C ALA A 32 4.99 14.54 -9.41
N PRO A 33 4.92 13.20 -9.32
CA PRO A 33 5.31 12.34 -10.43
C PRO A 33 4.36 12.50 -11.62
N PRO A 34 4.81 12.17 -12.85
CA PRO A 34 4.01 12.30 -14.06
C PRO A 34 2.68 11.54 -13.93
N LYS A 35 1.59 12.15 -14.41
CA LYS A 35 0.26 11.51 -14.44
C LYS A 35 0.28 10.13 -15.10
N ALA A 36 1.10 9.95 -16.15
CA ALA A 36 1.26 8.67 -16.83
C ALA A 36 1.79 7.57 -15.90
N PHE A 37 2.83 7.87 -15.10
CA PHE A 37 3.38 6.95 -14.11
C PHE A 37 2.36 6.58 -13.04
N VAL A 38 1.62 7.57 -12.51
CA VAL A 38 0.56 7.32 -11.52
C VAL A 38 -0.53 6.41 -12.10
N GLN A 39 -0.95 6.64 -13.35
CA GLN A 39 -1.93 5.78 -14.02
C GLN A 39 -1.41 4.36 -14.25
N GLU A 40 -0.16 4.22 -14.65
CA GLU A 40 0.49 2.92 -14.86
C GLU A 40 0.50 2.09 -13.58
N VAL A 41 0.98 2.67 -12.47
CA VAL A 41 1.01 1.99 -11.16
C VAL A 41 -0.39 1.58 -10.69
N ILE A 42 -1.42 2.43 -10.92
CA ILE A 42 -2.81 2.08 -10.57
C ILE A 42 -3.30 0.86 -11.36
N GLU A 43 -3.01 0.82 -12.66
CA GLU A 43 -3.39 -0.30 -13.51
C GLU A 43 -2.67 -1.60 -13.09
N GLU A 44 -1.41 -1.52 -12.66
CA GLU A 44 -0.70 -2.65 -12.07
C GLU A 44 -1.34 -3.12 -10.76
N LEU A 45 -1.65 -2.20 -9.84
CA LEU A 45 -2.31 -2.52 -8.58
C LEU A 45 -3.70 -3.14 -8.79
N ARG A 46 -4.45 -2.70 -9.82
CA ARG A 46 -5.76 -3.25 -10.19
C ARG A 46 -5.70 -4.67 -10.74
N LYS A 47 -4.68 -4.98 -11.53
CA LYS A 47 -4.45 -6.35 -12.02
C LYS A 47 -4.20 -7.32 -10.86
N GLY A 48 -3.76 -6.79 -9.71
CA GLY A 48 -3.29 -7.56 -8.58
C GLY A 48 -1.87 -8.06 -8.84
N GLU A 49 -1.01 -7.95 -7.83
CA GLU A 49 0.33 -8.53 -7.96
C GLU A 49 0.26 -10.05 -7.78
N GLN A 50 0.82 -10.76 -8.76
CA GLN A 50 1.17 -12.17 -8.63
C GLN A 50 2.47 -12.24 -7.82
N GLY A 51 2.47 -13.02 -6.75
CA GLY A 51 3.66 -13.14 -5.91
C GLY A 51 3.48 -14.15 -4.79
N GLU A 52 4.58 -14.40 -4.09
CA GLU A 52 4.68 -15.36 -3.02
C GLU A 52 4.98 -14.65 -1.70
N CYS A 53 4.45 -15.19 -0.61
CA CYS A 53 4.77 -14.67 0.71
C CYS A 53 6.22 -15.01 1.07
N PRO A 54 7.04 -14.03 1.50
CA PRO A 54 8.44 -14.28 1.83
C PRO A 54 8.64 -15.16 3.07
N ILE A 55 7.56 -15.47 3.82
CA ILE A 55 7.60 -16.33 5.01
C ILE A 55 7.29 -17.78 4.65
N CYS A 56 6.18 -18.06 3.96
CA CYS A 56 5.80 -19.44 3.61
C CYS A 56 6.26 -19.88 2.21
N LEU A 57 6.71 -18.96 1.37
CA LEU A 57 7.12 -19.19 -0.02
C LEU A 57 6.00 -19.77 -0.90
N GLU A 58 4.75 -19.55 -0.51
CA GLU A 58 3.55 -19.92 -1.27
C GLU A 58 2.89 -18.67 -1.85
N ALA A 59 2.05 -18.85 -2.87
CA ALA A 59 1.23 -17.79 -3.43
C ALA A 59 0.43 -17.08 -2.32
N PHE A 60 0.31 -15.76 -2.41
CA PHE A 60 -0.39 -15.01 -1.36
C PHE A 60 -1.85 -15.45 -1.17
N GLU A 61 -2.17 -15.95 0.02
CA GLU A 61 -3.54 -16.17 0.48
C GLU A 61 -3.89 -15.11 1.53
N ASP A 62 -4.98 -14.37 1.30
CA ASP A 62 -5.42 -13.25 2.16
C ASP A 62 -4.27 -12.28 2.49
N ALA A 63 -3.66 -11.75 1.43
CA ALA A 63 -2.50 -10.88 1.53
C ALA A 63 -2.80 -9.61 2.33
N VAL A 64 -1.90 -9.24 3.22
CA VAL A 64 -1.91 -7.98 3.97
C VAL A 64 -0.75 -7.13 3.50
N LEU A 65 -1.05 -5.90 3.06
CA LEU A 65 -0.04 -4.87 2.82
C LEU A 65 0.19 -4.10 4.12
N THR A 66 1.43 -4.15 4.63
CA THR A 66 1.83 -3.45 5.84
C THR A 66 2.11 -1.96 5.56
N PRO A 67 2.14 -1.07 6.58
CA PRO A 67 2.47 0.35 6.39
C PRO A 67 3.85 0.61 5.77
N CYS A 68 4.80 -0.30 5.95
CA CYS A 68 6.11 -0.30 5.29
C CYS A 68 6.10 -0.90 3.88
N ALA A 69 4.92 -1.10 3.29
CA ALA A 69 4.69 -1.63 1.95
C ALA A 69 5.17 -3.07 1.69
N HIS A 70 5.51 -3.83 2.74
CA HIS A 70 5.73 -5.27 2.61
C HIS A 70 4.41 -6.02 2.60
N ARG A 71 4.32 -7.04 1.75
CA ARG A 71 3.14 -7.90 1.61
C ARG A 71 3.41 -9.30 2.17
N LEU A 72 2.50 -9.80 3.01
CA LEU A 72 2.57 -11.11 3.63
C LEU A 72 1.18 -11.76 3.69
N CYS A 73 1.09 -13.09 3.78
CA CYS A 73 -0.17 -13.73 4.16
C CYS A 73 -0.58 -13.27 5.56
N ARG A 74 -1.89 -13.07 5.80
CA ARG A 74 -2.41 -12.67 7.11
C ARG A 74 -1.89 -13.58 8.22
N GLU A 75 -1.94 -14.90 7.99
CA GLU A 75 -1.51 -15.88 8.99
C GLU A 75 -0.02 -15.78 9.30
N CYS A 76 0.83 -15.58 8.29
CA CYS A 76 2.27 -15.40 8.46
C CYS A 76 2.60 -14.12 9.25
N LEU A 77 1.91 -13.02 8.95
CA LEU A 77 2.07 -11.76 9.70
C LEU A 77 1.67 -11.96 11.17
N LEU A 78 0.48 -12.50 11.42
CA LEU A 78 0.00 -12.74 12.79
C LEU A 78 0.89 -13.74 13.55
N ALA A 79 1.45 -14.74 12.87
CA ALA A 79 2.41 -15.68 13.46
C ALA A 79 3.69 -14.98 13.91
N SER A 80 4.25 -14.09 13.08
CA SER A 80 5.45 -13.32 13.44
C SER A 80 5.24 -12.45 14.68
N TRP A 81 4.05 -11.85 14.85
CA TRP A 81 3.71 -11.01 16.00
C TRP A 81 3.43 -11.77 17.30
N ARG A 82 3.20 -13.10 17.23
CA ARG A 82 3.11 -13.95 18.43
C ARG A 82 4.48 -14.26 19.04
N SER A 83 5.57 -13.99 18.31
CA SER A 83 6.96 -14.14 18.78
C SER A 83 7.48 -12.83 19.39
N ALA A 84 8.75 -12.79 19.82
CA ALA A 84 9.38 -11.66 20.50
C ALA A 84 9.33 -10.31 19.73
N MET A 85 8.99 -10.32 18.43
CA MET A 85 8.78 -9.12 17.60
C MET A 85 7.36 -8.58 17.80
N SER A 86 7.19 -7.72 18.80
CA SER A 86 5.90 -7.14 19.18
C SER A 86 5.41 -6.12 18.13
N GLY A 87 4.71 -6.59 17.10
CA GLY A 87 4.04 -5.74 16.11
C GLY A 87 4.94 -5.15 15.02
N LEU A 88 6.23 -5.52 14.98
CA LEU A 88 7.14 -5.12 13.89
C LEU A 88 6.88 -5.94 12.63
N CYS A 89 7.12 -5.34 11.46
CA CYS A 89 7.11 -6.08 10.22
C CYS A 89 8.28 -7.07 10.20
N PRO A 90 8.08 -8.36 9.92
CA PRO A 90 9.15 -9.36 9.89
C PRO A 90 10.08 -9.26 8.67
N VAL A 91 9.81 -8.34 7.74
CA VAL A 91 10.57 -8.16 6.48
C VAL A 91 11.42 -6.88 6.49
N CYS A 92 11.11 -5.91 7.34
CA CYS A 92 11.92 -4.69 7.51
C CYS A 92 13.25 -5.00 8.18
#